data_AF-A0A7C2QLI5-F1
#
_entry.id   AF-A0A7C2QLI5-F1
#
_cell.length_a   1.000
_cell.length_b   1.000
_cell.length_c   1.000
_cell.angle_alpha   90.00
_cell.angle_beta   90.00
_cell.angle_gamma   90.00
#
_symmetry.space_group_name_H-M   'P 1'
#
loop_
_entity.id
_entity.type
_entity.pdbx_description
1 polymer ?
#
loop_
_entity_poly.entity_id
_entity_poly.type
_entity_poly.pdbx_seq_one_letter_code
_entity_poly.pdbx_strand_id
1 'polypeptide(L)'
;MRNTHTLLLLVAGLTLAVATLWAQSRTPTPAVTRTQRIELVDKDGRIRAELKTSGEDALLVLYDGQGRLRTVINTESVVFYGVDGKMKARIDAQSLSEGAKENQ
;
A
#
# COMPACT_ATOMS: atom_id res chain seq x y z
N MET A 1 -40.90 -37.34 26.41
CA MET A 1 -40.84 -35.91 26.03
C MET A 1 -39.54 -35.24 26.53
N ARG A 2 -38.35 -35.78 26.23
CA ARG A 2 -37.06 -35.26 26.77
C ARG A 2 -36.15 -34.61 25.71
N ASN A 3 -36.46 -34.76 24.42
CA ASN A 3 -35.56 -34.42 23.31
C ASN A 3 -35.86 -33.05 22.66
N THR A 4 -37.03 -32.47 22.92
CA THR A 4 -37.42 -31.15 22.39
C THR A 4 -36.56 -30.02 22.96
N HIS A 5 -36.21 -30.11 24.24
CA HIS A 5 -35.29 -29.17 24.89
C HIS A 5 -33.88 -29.24 24.31
N THR A 6 -33.38 -30.44 24.01
CA THR A 6 -32.05 -30.64 23.41
C THR A 6 -31.99 -30.08 21.99
N LEU A 7 -33.03 -30.29 21.18
CA LEU A 7 -33.10 -29.75 19.83
C LEU A 7 -33.18 -28.22 19.81
N LEU A 8 -33.96 -27.63 20.73
CA LEU A 8 -34.04 -26.17 20.90
C LEU A 8 -32.67 -25.56 21.26
N LEU A 9 -31.91 -26.22 22.16
CA LEU A 9 -30.57 -25.76 22.52
C LEU A 9 -29.58 -25.80 21.34
N LEU A 10 -29.65 -26.83 20.50
CA LEU A 10 -28.79 -26.94 19.32
C LEU A 10 -29.10 -25.86 18.27
N VAL A 11 -30.38 -25.63 17.98
CA VAL A 11 -30.80 -24.58 17.03
C VAL A 11 -30.42 -23.20 17.56
N ALA A 12 -30.66 -22.94 18.84
CA ALA A 12 -30.23 -21.69 19.47
C ALA A 12 -28.71 -21.50 19.36
N GLY A 13 -27.93 -22.55 19.64
CA GLY A 13 -26.47 -22.52 19.48
C GLY A 13 -26.01 -22.24 18.04
N LEU A 14 -26.65 -22.87 17.05
CA LEU A 14 -26.32 -22.67 15.63
C LEU A 14 -26.66 -21.25 15.17
N THR A 15 -27.85 -20.73 15.52
CA THR A 15 -28.23 -19.35 15.18
C THR A 15 -27.30 -18.33 15.81
N LEU A 16 -26.85 -18.56 17.04
CA LEU A 16 -25.87 -17.73 17.71
C LEU A 16 -24.50 -17.78 17.00
N ALA A 17 -24.03 -18.97 16.64
CA ALA A 17 -22.76 -19.14 15.92
C ALA A 17 -22.78 -18.41 14.56
N VAL A 18 -23.87 -18.55 13.80
CA VAL A 18 -24.04 -17.84 12.53
C VAL A 18 -24.05 -16.34 12.75
N ALA A 19 -24.82 -15.82 13.72
CA ALA A 19 -24.84 -14.39 14.04
C ALA A 19 -23.46 -13.84 14.41
N THR A 20 -22.66 -14.60 15.18
CA THR A 20 -21.28 -14.19 15.51
C THR A 20 -20.37 -14.13 14.29
N LEU A 21 -20.52 -15.06 13.33
CA LEU A 21 -19.74 -15.05 12.09
C LEU A 21 -20.06 -13.81 11.22
N TRP A 22 -21.34 -13.46 11.10
CA TRP A 22 -21.77 -12.27 10.35
C TRP A 22 -21.35 -10.95 11.02
N ALA A 23 -21.26 -10.91 12.36
CA ALA A 23 -20.75 -9.74 13.08
C ALA A 23 -19.24 -9.55 12.84
N GLN A 24 -18.50 -10.64 12.72
CA GLN A 24 -17.05 -10.62 12.57
C GLN A 24 -16.58 -10.20 11.17
N SER A 25 -17.43 -10.35 10.14
CA SER A 25 -17.10 -10.02 8.76
C SER A 25 -17.05 -8.51 8.47
N ARG A 26 -17.37 -7.65 9.45
CA ARG A 26 -17.33 -6.19 9.32
C ARG A 26 -16.13 -5.63 10.06
N THR A 27 -14.92 -6.07 9.71
CA THR A 27 -13.72 -5.32 10.11
C THR A 27 -13.71 -4.03 9.31
N PRO A 28 -13.81 -2.84 9.94
CA PRO A 28 -13.63 -1.59 9.22
C PRO A 28 -12.26 -1.62 8.55
N THR A 29 -12.20 -1.27 7.27
CA THR A 29 -10.91 -1.06 6.61
C THR A 29 -10.14 -0.04 7.43
N PRO A 30 -8.91 -0.35 7.88
CA PRO A 30 -8.16 0.59 8.68
C PRO A 30 -7.92 1.85 7.86
N ALA A 31 -8.29 3.01 8.41
CA ALA A 31 -8.02 4.30 7.77
C ALA A 31 -6.51 4.54 7.56
N VAL A 32 -5.68 3.91 8.40
CA VAL A 32 -4.21 3.99 8.33
C VAL A 32 -3.63 2.60 8.44
N THR A 33 -2.84 2.20 7.44
CA THR A 33 -1.99 1.01 7.50
C THR A 33 -0.56 1.43 7.81
N ARG A 34 0.04 0.88 8.87
CA ARG A 34 1.44 1.15 9.24
C ARG A 34 2.32 -0.01 8.79
N THR A 35 3.29 0.27 7.93
CA THR A 35 4.27 -0.69 7.42
C THR A 35 5.54 0.05 7.03
N GLN A 36 6.68 -0.66 7.01
CA GLN A 36 7.94 -0.13 6.47
C GLN A 36 7.99 -0.22 4.94
N ARG A 37 7.15 -1.05 4.33
CA ARG A 37 7.10 -1.25 2.89
C ARG A 37 5.70 -1.62 2.40
N ILE A 38 5.31 -1.04 1.27
CA ILE A 38 4.18 -1.45 0.44
C ILE A 38 4.73 -1.74 -0.96
N GLU A 39 4.40 -2.92 -1.50
CA GLU A 39 4.77 -3.32 -2.86
C GLU A 39 3.51 -3.41 -3.73
N LEU A 40 3.52 -2.75 -4.88
CA LEU A 40 2.54 -2.98 -5.93
C LEU A 40 3.11 -4.05 -6.86
N VAL A 41 2.47 -5.21 -6.92
CA VAL A 41 2.86 -6.34 -7.78
C VAL A 41 1.86 -6.53 -8.92
N ASP A 42 2.34 -7.01 -10.07
CA ASP A 42 1.47 -7.43 -11.17
C ASP A 42 0.95 -8.87 -10.98
N LYS A 43 0.11 -9.33 -11.91
CA LYS A 43 -0.47 -10.68 -11.91
C LYS A 43 0.57 -11.82 -11.91
N ASP A 44 1.79 -11.55 -12.36
CA ASP A 44 2.89 -12.51 -12.42
C ASP A 44 3.80 -12.39 -11.19
N GLY A 45 3.44 -11.54 -10.22
CA GLY A 45 4.21 -11.30 -9.00
C GLY A 45 5.38 -10.32 -9.17
N ARG A 46 5.52 -9.64 -10.32
CA ARG A 46 6.60 -8.66 -10.51
C ARG A 46 6.27 -7.35 -9.85
N ILE A 47 7.22 -6.81 -9.10
CA ILE A 47 7.09 -5.50 -8.47
C ILE A 47 7.05 -4.39 -9.54
N ARG A 48 6.04 -3.54 -9.45
CA ARG A 48 5.77 -2.39 -10.32
C ARG A 48 6.08 -1.07 -9.62
N ALA A 49 5.86 -1.04 -8.31
CA ALA A 49 6.21 0.09 -7.48
C ALA A 49 6.46 -0.35 -6.03
N GLU A 50 7.27 0.41 -5.30
CA GLU A 50 7.48 0.25 -3.87
C GLU A 50 7.36 1.60 -3.17
N LEU A 51 6.59 1.68 -2.09
CA LEU A 51 6.69 2.74 -1.09
C LEU A 51 7.41 2.17 0.12
N LYS A 52 8.56 2.72 0.50
CA LYS A 52 9.37 2.20 1.62
C LYS A 52 10.09 3.30 2.38
N THR A 53 10.46 2.99 3.62
CA THR A 53 11.45 3.78 4.37
C THR A 53 12.87 3.41 3.94
N SER A 54 13.77 4.39 3.95
CA SER A 54 15.19 4.23 3.66
C SER A 54 15.99 5.15 4.58
N GLY A 55 16.46 4.64 5.71
CA GLY A 55 17.00 5.49 6.77
C GLY A 55 15.90 6.38 7.34
N GLU A 56 16.14 7.68 7.37
CA GLU A 56 15.18 8.71 7.81
C GLU A 56 14.22 9.16 6.68
N ASP A 57 14.45 8.71 5.44
CA ASP A 57 13.67 9.12 4.27
C ASP A 57 12.55 8.13 3.91
N ALA A 58 11.57 8.63 3.15
CA ALA A 58 10.60 7.82 2.43
C ALA A 58 10.90 7.84 0.93
N LEU A 59 10.82 6.67 0.30
CA LEU A 59 11.05 6.47 -1.13
C LEU A 59 9.82 5.88 -1.79
N LEU A 60 9.39 6.49 -2.89
CA LEU A 60 8.52 5.85 -3.89
C LEU A 60 9.36 5.50 -5.12
N VAL A 61 9.42 4.21 -5.43
CA VAL A 61 10.20 3.66 -6.54
C VAL A 61 9.25 3.09 -7.58
N LEU A 62 9.46 3.42 -8.86
CA LEU A 62 8.66 2.92 -9.99
C LEU A 62 9.54 2.10 -10.95
N TYR A 63 9.00 0.96 -11.38
CA TYR A 63 9.65 0.03 -12.29
C TYR A 63 8.88 -0.12 -13.61
N ASP A 64 9.58 -0.43 -14.70
CA ASP A 64 8.95 -0.74 -15.98
C ASP A 64 8.49 -2.20 -16.11
N GLY A 65 7.91 -2.55 -17.27
CA GLY A 65 7.47 -3.90 -17.66
C GLY A 65 8.45 -5.03 -17.34
N GLN A 66 9.75 -4.71 -17.34
CA GLN A 66 10.85 -5.65 -17.20
C GLN A 66 11.50 -5.57 -15.81
N GLY A 67 10.92 -4.82 -14.87
CA GLY A 67 11.46 -4.65 -13.51
C GLY A 67 12.64 -3.66 -13.44
N ARG A 68 12.86 -2.85 -14.48
CA ARG A 68 13.94 -1.85 -14.47
C ARG A 68 13.48 -0.56 -13.81
N LEU A 69 14.35 0.04 -13.01
CA LEU A 69 14.10 1.32 -12.35
C LEU A 69 13.79 2.42 -13.39
N ARG A 70 12.71 3.16 -13.16
CA ARG A 70 12.27 4.28 -14.01
C ARG A 70 12.20 5.59 -13.26
N THR A 71 11.76 5.55 -12.00
CA THR A 71 11.61 6.76 -11.20
C THR A 71 11.91 6.46 -9.73
N VAL A 72 12.61 7.38 -9.08
CA VAL A 72 12.70 7.45 -7.62
C VAL A 72 12.19 8.80 -7.18
N ILE A 73 11.28 8.82 -6.22
CA ILE A 73 10.75 10.02 -5.58
C ILE A 73 11.11 9.93 -4.10
N ASN A 74 11.74 10.99 -3.59
CA ASN A 74 11.97 11.20 -2.17
C ASN A 74 11.53 12.63 -1.79
N THR A 75 11.75 13.02 -0.53
CA THR A 75 11.40 14.35 -0.04
C THR A 75 12.12 15.47 -0.77
N GLU A 76 13.34 15.22 -1.23
CA GLU A 76 14.21 16.22 -1.84
C GLU A 76 14.09 16.28 -3.35
N SER A 77 13.63 15.22 -4.00
CA SER A 77 13.77 15.09 -5.45
C SER A 77 12.90 14.05 -6.13
N VAL A 78 12.72 14.27 -7.43
CA VAL A 78 12.24 13.26 -8.39
C VAL A 78 13.34 12.98 -9.40
N VAL A 79 13.76 11.72 -9.51
CA VAL A 79 14.80 11.28 -10.44
C VAL A 79 14.20 10.33 -11.47
N PHE A 80 14.43 10.60 -12.75
CA PHE A 80 13.98 9.78 -13.88
C PHE A 80 15.14 9.03 -14.51
N TYR A 81 14.95 7.75 -14.80
CA TYR A 81 15.96 6.86 -15.37
C TYR A 81 15.60 6.41 -16.80
N GLY A 82 16.61 6.46 -17.67
CA GLY A 82 16.54 6.02 -19.06
C GLY A 82 16.54 4.51 -19.21
N VAL A 83 16.22 4.04 -20.41
CA VAL A 83 16.16 2.60 -20.72
C VAL A 83 17.49 1.88 -20.49
N ASP A 84 18.58 2.62 -20.53
CA ASP A 84 19.96 2.23 -20.25
C ASP A 84 20.33 2.22 -18.75
N GLY A 85 19.40 2.63 -17.87
CA GLY A 85 19.61 2.74 -16.43
C GLY A 85 20.32 4.02 -15.99
N LYS A 86 20.62 4.95 -16.90
CA LYS A 86 21.25 6.24 -16.53
C LYS A 86 20.19 7.26 -16.12
N MET A 87 20.57 8.17 -15.22
CA MET A 87 19.73 9.31 -14.88
C MET A 87 19.52 10.18 -16.11
N LYS A 88 18.25 10.39 -16.49
CA LYS A 88 17.84 11.26 -17.59
C LYS A 88 17.50 12.67 -17.12
N ALA A 89 16.92 12.79 -15.93
CA ALA A 89 16.51 14.05 -15.36
C ALA A 89 16.40 13.93 -13.84
N ARG A 90 16.58 15.07 -13.16
CA ARG A 90 16.36 15.23 -11.73
C ARG A 90 15.66 16.58 -11.51
N ILE A 91 14.65 16.57 -10.66
CA ILE A 91 13.96 17.77 -10.18
C ILE A 91 14.21 17.82 -8.68
N ASP A 92 14.89 18.86 -8.23
CA ASP A 92 15.18 19.09 -6.81
C ASP A 92 14.15 20.06 -6.21
N ALA A 93 13.61 19.74 -5.04
CA ALA A 93 12.62 20.58 -4.34
C ALA A 93 13.15 22.00 -4.10
N GLN A 94 14.44 22.12 -3.77
CA GLN A 94 15.09 23.41 -3.56
C GLN A 94 15.11 24.28 -4.82
N SER A 95 15.41 23.70 -5.98
CA SER A 95 15.50 24.43 -7.26
C SER A 95 14.16 25.06 -7.68
N LEU A 96 13.05 24.46 -7.28
CA LEU A 96 11.70 24.99 -7.53
C LEU A 96 11.34 26.14 -6.60
N SER A 97 11.91 26.18 -5.40
CA SER A 97 11.66 27.25 -4.41
C SER A 97 12.35 28.56 -4.77
N GLU A 98 13.48 28.50 -5.47
CA GLU A 98 14.25 29.67 -5.89
C GLU A 98 13.58 30.37 -7.08
N GLY A 99 13.14 29.59 -8.10
CA GLY A 99 12.38 30.14 -9.23
C GLY A 99 10.99 30.69 -8.87
N ALA A 100 10.41 30.27 -7.74
CA ALA A 100 9.14 30.82 -7.22
C ALA A 100 9.32 32.18 -6.53
N LYS A 101 10.51 32.46 -5.98
CA LYS A 101 10.83 33.74 -5.32
C LYS A 101 11.24 34.84 -6.32
N GLU A 102 11.73 34.46 -7.50
CA GLU A 102 12.15 35.40 -8.55
C GLU A 102 10.95 35.98 -9.35
N ASN A 103 9.77 35.36 -9.27
CA ASN A 103 8.56 35.76 -10.00
C ASN A 103 7.46 36.36 -9.08
N GLN A 104 7.81 36.81 -7.88
CA GLN A 104 6.95 37.59 -6.96
C GLN A 104 7.50 39.01 -6.83
#